data_AF-A0A2X2J3K9-F1
#
_entry.id   AF-A0A2X2J3K9-F1
#
_cell.length_a   1.000
_cell.length_b   1.000
_cell.length_c   1.000
_cell.angle_alpha   90.00
_cell.angle_beta   90.00
_cell.angle_gamma   90.00
#
_symmetry.space_group_name_H-M   'P 1'
#
loop_
_entity.id
_entity.type
_entity.pdbx_description
1 polymer ?
#
loop_
_entity_poly.entity_id
_entity_poly.type
_entity_poly.pdbx_seq_one_letter_code
_entity_poly.pdbx_strand_id
1 'polypeptide(L)'
;MVQYTRNSFYIPLMTRLRPMGSTVDVETANRHGLRWLHDVANQRKHETIQARPCDRWLEEQQSMLALPPEKKEYDVHPGENLVSFDNPPPKLLSLDQSS
;
A
#
# COMPACT_ATOMS: atom_id res chain seq x y z
N MET A 1 8.61 5.01 -3.24
CA MET A 1 7.78 5.19 -2.02
C MET A 1 8.38 4.55 -0.77
N VAL A 2 8.89 3.30 -0.84
CA VAL A 2 9.42 2.55 0.33
C VAL A 2 10.54 3.31 1.07
N GLN A 3 11.43 4.01 0.36
CA GLN A 3 12.54 4.76 0.97
C GLN A 3 12.08 5.90 1.87
N TYR A 4 11.04 6.64 1.46
CA TYR A 4 10.52 7.77 2.25
C TYR A 4 9.92 7.29 3.57
N THR A 5 9.06 6.27 3.51
CA THR A 5 8.46 5.66 4.71
C THR A 5 9.52 5.02 5.60
N ARG A 6 10.52 4.34 5.01
CA ARG A 6 11.63 3.77 5.80
C ARG A 6 12.37 4.85 6.59
N ASN A 7 12.77 5.93 5.92
CA ASN A 7 13.64 6.93 6.51
C ASN A 7 12.89 7.91 7.42
N SER A 8 11.65 8.24 7.08
CA SER A 8 10.87 9.25 7.81
C SER A 8 9.89 8.68 8.84
N PHE A 9 9.60 7.38 8.80
CA PHE A 9 8.71 6.70 9.75
C PHE A 9 9.39 5.54 10.47
N TYR A 10 9.85 4.53 9.72
CA TYR A 10 10.32 3.27 10.31
C TYR A 10 11.60 3.46 11.14
N ILE A 11 12.64 4.09 10.60
CA ILE A 11 13.91 4.30 11.33
C ILE A 11 13.69 5.16 12.58
N PRO A 12 12.97 6.30 12.53
CA PRO A 12 12.64 7.08 13.72
C PRO A 12 11.80 6.32 14.75
N LEU A 13 10.92 5.40 14.33
CA LEU A 13 10.13 4.58 15.24
C LEU A 13 10.99 3.48 15.89
N MET A 14 11.76 2.75 15.07
CA MET A 14 12.66 1.70 15.52
C MET A 14 13.71 2.20 16.51
N THR A 15 14.31 3.37 16.24
CA THR A 15 15.30 3.98 17.15
C THR A 15 14.69 4.40 18.48
N ARG A 16 13.42 4.80 18.51
CA ARG A 16 12.69 5.08 19.76
C ARG A 16 12.38 3.82 20.56
N LEU A 17 12.03 2.72 19.90
CA LEU A 17 11.66 1.48 20.58
C LEU A 17 12.86 0.65 21.05
N ARG A 18 13.98 0.72 20.33
CA ARG A 18 15.19 -0.08 20.62
C ARG A 18 15.67 0.02 22.08
N PRO A 19 15.75 1.21 22.72
CA PRO A 19 16.18 1.33 24.12
C PRO A 19 15.22 0.67 25.12
N MET A 20 13.95 0.49 24.76
CA MET A 20 12.94 -0.17 25.59
C MET A 20 12.93 -1.70 25.40
N GLY A 21 13.85 -2.24 24.61
CA GLY A 21 13.91 -3.67 24.28
C GLY A 21 12.83 -4.13 23.31
N SER A 22 12.03 -3.21 22.74
CA SER A 22 10.96 -3.53 21.80
C SER A 22 11.39 -3.33 20.34
N THR A 23 10.89 -4.18 19.46
CA THR A 23 11.09 -4.07 18.00
C THR A 23 9.83 -3.51 17.34
N VAL A 24 9.96 -3.04 16.08
CA VAL A 24 8.80 -2.58 15.30
C VAL A 24 8.19 -3.80 14.61
N ASP A 25 7.14 -4.36 15.21
CA ASP A 25 6.29 -5.36 14.57
C ASP A 25 5.12 -4.72 13.79
N VAL A 26 4.29 -5.56 13.15
CA VAL A 26 3.16 -5.11 12.32
C VAL A 26 2.15 -4.32 13.15
N GLU A 27 1.81 -4.80 14.36
CA GLU A 27 0.83 -4.15 15.22
C GLU A 27 1.32 -2.76 15.66
N THR A 28 2.56 -2.67 16.11
CA THR A 28 3.20 -1.43 16.52
C THR A 28 3.30 -0.45 15.36
N ALA A 29 3.71 -0.92 14.18
CA ALA A 29 3.73 -0.09 12.98
C ALA A 29 2.34 0.46 12.64
N ASN A 30 1.28 -0.35 12.71
CA ASN A 30 -0.09 0.09 12.43
C ASN A 30 -0.59 1.11 13.46
N ARG A 31 -0.29 0.88 14.74
CA ARG A 31 -0.64 1.79 15.85
C ARG A 31 -0.07 3.20 15.66
N HIS A 32 1.16 3.30 15.17
CA HIS A 32 1.83 4.58 14.95
C HIS A 32 1.66 5.14 13.53
N GLY A 33 1.38 4.27 12.56
CA GLY A 33 1.36 4.60 11.14
C GLY A 33 0.25 5.58 10.78
N LEU A 34 -0.98 5.33 11.23
CA LEU A 34 -2.12 6.22 10.95
C LEU A 34 -1.88 7.64 11.46
N ARG A 35 -1.38 7.75 12.69
CA ARG A 35 -1.05 9.06 13.27
C ARG A 35 0.06 9.75 12.49
N TRP A 36 1.12 9.03 12.14
CA TRP A 36 2.22 9.61 11.35
C TRP A 36 1.76 10.05 9.95
N LEU A 37 0.88 9.28 9.31
CA LEU A 37 0.29 9.66 8.03
C LEU A 37 -0.49 10.99 8.15
N HIS A 38 -1.35 11.08 9.17
CA HIS A 38 -2.17 12.26 9.40
C HIS A 38 -1.35 13.50 9.78
N ASP A 39 -0.42 13.36 10.74
CA ASP A 39 0.27 14.51 11.34
C ASP A 39 1.51 14.93 10.55
N VAL A 40 2.15 13.99 9.81
CA VAL A 40 3.45 14.22 9.18
C VAL A 40 3.40 14.00 7.67
N ALA A 41 3.00 12.81 7.22
CA ALA A 41 3.15 12.46 5.81
C ALA A 41 2.25 13.31 4.91
N ASN A 42 0.97 13.44 5.27
CA ASN A 42 -0.02 14.19 4.51
C ASN A 42 0.16 15.71 4.63
N GLN A 43 0.77 16.18 5.72
CA GLN A 43 0.99 17.60 5.99
C GLN A 43 2.30 18.14 5.42
N ARG A 44 3.27 17.28 5.11
CA ARG A 44 4.57 17.72 4.59
C ARG A 44 4.48 18.05 3.11
N LYS A 45 5.22 19.07 2.65
CA LYS A 45 5.44 19.29 1.22
C LYS A 45 6.40 18.24 0.67
N HIS A 46 5.97 17.48 -0.32
CA HIS A 46 6.82 16.44 -0.94
C HIS A 46 7.51 17.00 -2.18
N GLU A 47 8.75 16.58 -2.42
CA GLU A 47 9.56 17.10 -3.54
C GLU A 47 9.01 16.67 -4.91
N THR A 48 8.43 15.47 -5.04
CA THR A 48 7.92 15.00 -6.33
C THR A 48 6.64 15.74 -6.76
N ILE A 49 5.73 15.97 -5.83
CA ILE A 49 4.42 16.62 -6.08
C ILE A 49 4.43 18.13 -5.82
N GLN A 50 5.52 18.66 -5.24
CA GLN A 50 5.73 20.07 -4.92
C GLN A 50 4.59 20.72 -4.10
N ALA A 51 3.81 19.89 -3.42
CA ALA A 51 2.67 20.29 -2.61
C ALA A 51 2.52 19.34 -1.41
N ARG A 52 1.62 19.69 -0.49
CA ARG A 52 1.19 18.78 0.57
C ARG A 52 0.19 17.78 -0.01
N PRO A 53 0.34 16.47 0.25
CA PRO A 53 -0.63 15.48 -0.22
C PRO A 53 -2.07 15.81 0.16
N CYS A 54 -2.33 16.34 1.36
CA CYS A 54 -3.69 16.71 1.78
C CYS A 54 -4.33 17.80 0.90
N ASP A 55 -3.54 18.80 0.50
CA ASP A 55 -4.04 19.93 -0.29
C ASP A 55 -4.29 19.48 -1.73
N ARG A 56 -3.34 18.73 -2.30
CA ARG A 56 -3.44 18.17 -3.64
C ARG A 56 -4.57 17.15 -3.79
N TRP A 57 -4.83 16.36 -2.74
CA TRP A 57 -5.93 15.40 -2.72
C TRP A 57 -7.29 16.05 -2.97
N LEU A 58 -7.53 17.24 -2.42
CA LEU A 58 -8.82 17.95 -2.59
C LEU A 58 -9.10 18.31 -4.07
N GLU A 59 -8.05 18.60 -4.83
CA GLU A 59 -8.12 18.87 -6.27
C GLU A 59 -8.30 17.57 -7.05
N GLU A 60 -7.48 16.56 -6.77
CA GLU A 60 -7.50 15.28 -7.48
C GLU A 60 -8.81 14.50 -7.28
N GLN A 61 -9.41 14.60 -6.09
CA GLN A 61 -10.68 13.94 -5.77
C GLN A 61 -11.81 14.37 -6.72
N GLN A 62 -11.80 15.60 -7.23
CA GLN A 62 -12.82 16.10 -8.17
C GLN A 62 -12.76 15.40 -9.53
N SER A 63 -11.60 14.87 -9.90
CA SER A 63 -11.38 14.14 -11.14
C SER A 63 -11.61 12.63 -11.03
N MET A 64 -11.88 12.12 -9.82
CA MET A 64 -12.09 10.70 -9.61
C MET A 64 -13.43 10.23 -10.20
N LEU A 65 -13.38 9.08 -10.88
CA LEU A 65 -14.57 8.39 -11.34
C LEU A 65 -15.31 7.78 -10.15
N ALA A 66 -16.62 7.58 -10.32
CA ALA A 66 -17.41 6.84 -9.34
C ALA A 66 -16.79 5.47 -9.07
N LEU A 67 -16.93 5.01 -7.82
CA LEU A 67 -16.54 3.65 -7.48
C LEU A 67 -17.28 2.68 -8.43
N PRO A 68 -16.61 1.59 -8.87
CA PRO A 68 -17.29 0.54 -9.61
C PRO A 68 -18.53 0.08 -8.83
N PRO A 69 -19.62 -0.30 -9.53
CA PRO A 69 -20.78 -0.86 -8.85
C PRO A 69 -20.33 -2.03 -7.97
N GLU A 70 -20.93 -2.13 -6.79
CA GLU A 70 -20.63 -3.18 -5.83
C GLU A 70 -20.71 -4.54 -6.53
N LYS A 71 -19.59 -5.25 -6.60
CA LYS A 71 -19.61 -6.66 -6.96
C LYS A 71 -20.33 -7.34 -5.80
N LYS A 72 -21.55 -7.83 -6.05
CA LYS A 72 -22.22 -8.77 -5.15
C LYS A 72 -21.23 -9.88 -4.87
N GLU A 73 -20.79 -9.95 -3.62
CA GLU A 73 -19.94 -10.99 -3.04
C GLU A 73 -18.76 -11.39 -3.93
N TYR A 74 -17.58 -10.88 -3.60
CA TYR A 74 -16.41 -11.75 -3.72
C TYR A 74 -16.76 -12.98 -2.88
N ASP A 75 -17.06 -14.11 -3.53
CA ASP A 75 -16.94 -15.41 -2.90
C ASP A 75 -15.48 -15.50 -2.45
N VAL A 76 -15.24 -15.04 -1.22
CA VAL A 76 -13.98 -15.26 -0.53
C VAL A 76 -14.01 -16.74 -0.21
N HIS A 77 -13.67 -17.59 -1.18
CA HIS A 77 -13.31 -18.96 -0.91
C HIS A 77 -12.09 -18.89 0.01
N PRO A 78 -12.20 -19.23 1.32
CA PRO A 78 -11.13 -18.97 2.28
C PRO A 78 -9.89 -19.87 2.09
N GLY A 79 -9.76 -20.56 0.96
CA GLY A 79 -8.77 -21.63 0.76
C GLY A 79 -7.95 -21.60 -0.54
N GLU A 80 -8.25 -20.75 -1.52
CA GLU A 80 -7.68 -20.96 -2.88
C GLU A 80 -6.76 -19.86 -3.40
N ASN A 81 -6.63 -18.71 -2.72
CA ASN A 81 -5.86 -17.57 -3.23
C ASN A 81 -4.57 -17.28 -2.45
N LEU A 82 -3.88 -18.34 -2.02
CA LEU A 82 -2.43 -18.30 -1.86
C LEU A 82 -1.80 -18.83 -3.15
N VAL A 83 -1.99 -18.11 -4.27
CA VAL A 83 -1.16 -18.36 -5.45
C VAL A 83 0.28 -18.05 -5.06
N SER A 84 1.05 -19.11 -4.84
CA SER A 84 2.50 -19.03 -4.75
C SER A 84 3.01 -18.29 -6.00
N PHE A 85 3.74 -17.20 -5.80
CA PHE A 85 4.33 -16.39 -6.87
C PHE A 85 5.37 -17.16 -7.71
N ASP A 86 5.66 -18.42 -7.34
CA ASP A 86 6.60 -19.30 -8.03
C ASP A 86 5.97 -20.12 -9.16
N ASN A 87 4.66 -20.00 -9.42
CA ASN A 87 4.06 -20.78 -10.49
C ASN A 87 4.37 -20.16 -11.87
N PRO A 88 5.05 -20.88 -12.79
CA PRO A 88 5.35 -20.34 -14.12
C PRO A 88 4.06 -20.10 -14.89
N PRO A 89 4.02 -19.07 -15.77
CA PRO A 89 2.81 -18.71 -16.50
C PRO A 89 2.30 -19.91 -17.30
N PRO A 90 0.98 -20.15 -17.34
CA PRO A 90 0.43 -21.25 -18.10
C PRO A 90 0.80 -21.08 -19.58
N LYS A 91 1.38 -22.12 -20.18
CA LYS A 91 1.68 -22.15 -21.62
C LYS A 91 0.39 -21.87 -22.38
N LEU A 92 0.39 -20.78 -23.13
CA LEU A 92 -0.62 -20.51 -24.16
C LEU A 92 -0.71 -21.75 -25.05
N LEU A 93 -1.88 -22.40 -25.04
CA LEU A 93 -2.25 -23.45 -25.98
C LEU A 93 -1.97 -22.92 -27.39
N SER A 94 -0.98 -23.53 -28.04
CA SER A 94 -0.65 -23.32 -29.43
C SER A 94 -1.91 -23.52 -30.26
N LEU A 95 -2.32 -22.45 -30.94
CA LEU A 95 -3.41 -22.42 -31.89
C LEU A 95 -3.22 -23.57 -32.88
N ASP A 96 -4.07 -24.59 -32.80
CA ASP A 96 -4.14 -25.66 -33.78
C ASP A 96 -4.55 -25.02 -35.11
N GLN A 97 -3.58 -24.81 -36.00
CA GLN A 97 -3.87 -24.44 -37.38
C GLN A 97 -4.31 -25.71 -38.09
N SER A 98 -5.63 -25.91 -38.13
CA SER A 98 -6.24 -26.85 -39.06
C SER A 98 -6.06 -26.34 -40.50
N SER A 99 -5.52 -27.19 -41.37
CA SER A 99 -5.65 -27.15 -42.84
C SER A 99 -6.12 -28.52 -43.30
#